data_AF-A0A7M3Z1L8-F1
#
_entry.id   AF-A0A7M3Z1L8-F1
#
_cell.length_a   1.000
_cell.length_b   1.000
_cell.length_c   1.000
_cell.angle_alpha   90.00
_cell.angle_beta   90.00
_cell.angle_gamma   90.00
#
_symmetry.space_group_name_H-M   'P 1'
#
loop_
_entity.id
_entity.type
_entity.pdbx_description
1 polymer ?
#
loop_
_entity_poly.entity_id
_entity_poly.type
_entity_poly.pdbx_seq_one_letter_code
_entity_poly.pdbx_strand_id
1 'polypeptide(L)'
;MGEVRLRRTIPVALVLLLLVNMVPLVHHDHLVEPSIHRSVAGDPGVSDVPSWRIGDRWIYAGTFDPTVLVTDTGVDATVGEIQGDTTTEVTGISTQNVDNMSVLAYTLRTSANFDKSGVSLEGFSGNVYIQFTQTEYLRVSDLSPIRSELDMYIRFVPSGISFLEQILGDITITTTYSPVNENYDFPLRTDERWTTTTTSYSQWS
;
A
#
# COMPACT_ATOMS: atom_id res chain seq x y z
N MET A 1 -34.34 51.03 -56.39
CA MET A 1 -33.42 50.55 -57.45
C MET A 1 -32.09 51.23 -57.24
N GLY A 2 -31.08 50.49 -56.77
CA GLY A 2 -29.74 51.02 -56.53
C GLY A 2 -28.79 49.85 -56.42
N GLU A 3 -28.06 49.62 -57.50
CA GLU A 3 -27.35 48.38 -57.77
C GLU A 3 -26.10 48.14 -56.91
N VAL A 4 -25.91 46.85 -56.68
CA VAL A 4 -24.80 46.12 -56.08
C VAL A 4 -23.44 46.64 -56.56
N ARG A 5 -22.71 47.37 -55.68
CA ARG A 5 -21.25 47.59 -55.81
C ARG A 5 -20.44 46.44 -55.20
N LEU A 6 -20.80 45.20 -55.52
CA LEU A 6 -20.02 43.99 -55.17
C LEU A 6 -18.94 43.73 -56.23
N ARG A 7 -18.06 44.71 -56.47
CA ARG A 7 -16.90 44.53 -57.38
C ARG A 7 -15.59 45.09 -56.86
N ARG A 8 -15.58 45.73 -55.69
CA ARG A 8 -14.36 46.31 -55.08
C ARG A 8 -13.87 45.61 -53.79
N THR A 9 -14.65 44.70 -53.23
CA THR A 9 -14.29 43.97 -52.00
C THR A 9 -13.53 42.67 -52.27
N ILE A 10 -13.61 42.13 -53.48
CA ILE A 10 -12.90 40.91 -53.90
C ILE A 10 -11.36 41.06 -53.85
N PRO A 11 -10.72 42.14 -54.37
CA PRO A 11 -9.26 42.23 -54.33
C PRO A 11 -8.74 42.40 -52.89
N VAL A 12 -9.49 43.08 -52.02
CA VAL A 12 -9.10 43.26 -50.61
C VAL A 12 -9.19 41.94 -49.85
N ALA A 13 -10.25 41.14 -50.09
CA ALA A 13 -10.37 39.80 -49.52
C ALA A 13 -9.28 38.85 -50.02
N LEU A 14 -8.88 38.95 -51.29
CA LEU A 14 -7.79 38.14 -51.86
C LEU A 14 -6.42 38.51 -51.28
N VAL A 15 -6.15 39.80 -51.08
CA VAL A 15 -4.90 40.27 -50.44
C VAL A 15 -4.85 39.85 -48.97
N LEU A 16 -5.97 39.90 -48.26
CA LEU A 16 -6.05 39.43 -46.87
C LEU A 16 -5.84 37.91 -46.76
N LEU A 17 -6.36 37.13 -47.72
CA LEU A 17 -6.12 35.68 -47.81
C LEU A 17 -4.65 35.34 -48.12
N LEU A 18 -3.98 36.16 -48.93
CA LEU A 18 -2.57 35.96 -49.27
C LEU A 18 -1.64 36.25 -48.07
N LEU A 19 -1.98 37.22 -47.23
CA LEU A 19 -1.20 37.58 -46.03
C LEU A 19 -1.27 36.50 -44.93
N VAL A 20 -2.33 35.70 -44.87
CA VAL A 20 -2.46 34.58 -43.91
C VAL A 20 -1.55 33.39 -44.28
N ASN A 21 -1.09 33.29 -45.53
CA ASN A 21 -0.17 32.23 -45.98
C ASN A 21 1.33 32.53 -45.68
N MET A 22 1.65 33.66 -45.03
CA MET A 22 3.01 34.04 -44.62
C MET A 22 3.30 33.76 -43.14
N VAL A 23 2.57 32.81 -42.54
CA VAL A 23 3.03 32.16 -41.30
C VAL A 23 3.98 31.05 -41.74
N PRO A 24 5.22 30.94 -41.19
CA PRO A 24 6.05 29.79 -41.48
C PRO A 24 5.25 28.54 -41.13
N LEU A 25 5.06 27.67 -42.11
CA LEU A 25 4.60 26.31 -41.88
C LEU A 25 5.61 25.71 -40.90
N VAL A 26 5.29 25.74 -39.61
CA VAL A 26 5.99 24.93 -38.63
C VAL A 26 5.81 23.53 -39.18
N HIS A 27 6.88 22.98 -39.77
CA HIS A 27 6.95 21.56 -40.00
C HIS A 27 6.57 20.97 -38.66
N HIS A 28 5.43 20.29 -38.60
CA HIS A 28 5.28 19.29 -37.57
C HIS A 28 6.48 18.40 -37.82
N ASP A 29 7.50 18.52 -36.95
CA ASP A 29 8.55 17.54 -36.88
C ASP A 29 7.79 16.23 -36.90
N HIS A 30 7.99 15.48 -37.98
CA HIS A 30 7.54 14.11 -38.06
C HIS A 30 8.11 13.52 -36.79
N LEU A 31 7.23 13.26 -35.81
CA LEU A 31 7.63 12.67 -34.56
C LEU A 31 8.47 11.49 -35.01
N VAL A 32 9.78 11.59 -34.78
CA VAL A 32 10.66 10.45 -34.90
C VAL A 32 9.99 9.53 -33.90
N GLU A 33 9.25 8.55 -34.42
CA GLU A 33 8.75 7.44 -33.64
C GLU A 33 9.99 7.03 -32.87
N PRO A 34 10.03 7.27 -31.54
CA PRO A 34 11.25 7.03 -30.80
C PRO A 34 11.63 5.63 -31.19
N SER A 35 12.85 5.42 -31.68
CA SER A 35 13.29 4.09 -32.03
C SER A 35 12.93 3.26 -30.82
N ILE A 36 11.88 2.43 -30.95
CA ILE A 36 11.52 1.50 -29.91
C ILE A 36 12.68 0.54 -30.02
N HIS A 37 13.75 0.88 -29.30
CA HIS A 37 14.62 -0.10 -28.73
C HIS A 37 13.68 -0.90 -27.83
N ARG A 38 12.94 -1.83 -28.44
CA ARG A 38 12.76 -3.12 -27.85
C ARG A 38 14.20 -3.61 -27.76
N SER A 39 14.85 -3.21 -26.67
CA SER A 39 15.60 -4.20 -25.94
C SER A 39 14.59 -5.32 -25.75
N VAL A 40 14.62 -6.28 -26.67
CA VAL A 40 14.52 -7.67 -26.26
C VAL A 40 15.81 -7.91 -25.45
N ALA A 41 15.93 -7.20 -24.32
CA ALA A 41 16.41 -7.87 -23.13
C ALA A 41 15.36 -8.97 -23.02
N GLY A 42 15.74 -10.19 -23.42
CA GLY A 42 14.98 -11.34 -22.99
C GLY A 42 14.85 -11.14 -21.49
N ASP A 43 13.61 -10.92 -21.04
CA ASP A 43 13.32 -11.01 -19.63
C ASP A 43 13.93 -12.35 -19.21
N PRO A 44 14.95 -12.37 -18.33
CA PRO A 44 15.60 -13.61 -17.96
C PRO A 44 14.61 -14.58 -17.29
N GLY A 45 13.37 -14.14 -17.02
CA GLY A 45 12.35 -14.89 -16.33
C GLY A 45 12.66 -14.98 -14.85
N VAL A 46 13.49 -14.07 -14.33
CA VAL A 46 13.91 -14.06 -12.93
C VAL A 46 13.59 -12.67 -12.40
N SER A 47 12.56 -12.60 -11.58
CA SER A 47 12.23 -11.41 -10.81
C SER A 47 13.16 -11.39 -9.60
N ASP A 48 14.20 -10.56 -9.66
CA ASP A 48 15.16 -10.45 -8.56
C ASP A 48 14.45 -9.89 -7.32
N VAL A 49 14.38 -10.71 -6.29
CA VAL A 49 13.84 -10.33 -4.97
C VAL A 49 14.85 -9.41 -4.28
N PRO A 50 14.42 -8.28 -3.69
CA PRO A 50 15.34 -7.36 -3.05
C PRO A 50 16.04 -8.03 -1.87
N SER A 51 17.33 -7.76 -1.73
CA SER A 51 18.09 -8.17 -0.55
C SER A 51 17.96 -7.10 0.54
N TRP A 52 17.60 -7.51 1.75
CA TRP A 52 17.52 -6.63 2.92
C TRP A 52 18.65 -6.89 3.91
N ARG A 53 19.01 -5.88 4.68
CA ARG A 53 19.97 -5.94 5.78
C ARG A 53 19.28 -5.67 7.11
N ILE A 54 19.85 -6.22 8.18
CA ILE A 54 19.41 -5.90 9.53
C ILE A 54 19.55 -4.38 9.75
N GLY A 55 18.47 -3.74 10.21
CA GLY A 55 18.35 -2.30 10.39
C GLY A 55 17.74 -1.55 9.20
N ASP A 56 17.48 -2.21 8.06
CA ASP A 56 16.68 -1.61 6.99
C ASP A 56 15.28 -1.30 7.52
N ARG A 57 14.78 -0.09 7.23
CA ARG A 57 13.58 0.45 7.85
C ARG A 57 12.73 1.25 6.88
N TRP A 58 11.42 1.05 6.96
CA TRP A 58 10.41 1.76 6.19
C TRP A 58 9.35 2.33 7.13
N ILE A 59 8.78 3.47 6.76
CA ILE A 59 7.68 4.10 7.47
C ILE A 59 6.53 4.23 6.50
N TYR A 60 5.37 3.75 6.90
CA TYR A 60 4.13 3.80 6.14
C TYR A 60 3.08 4.57 6.93
N ALA A 61 2.21 5.30 6.24
CA ALA A 61 1.01 5.82 6.88
C ALA A 61 0.08 4.64 7.18
N GLY A 62 -0.15 4.38 8.46
CA GLY A 62 -1.07 3.37 8.95
C GLY A 62 -2.42 3.98 9.29
N THR A 63 -3.48 3.22 9.02
CA THR A 63 -4.81 3.54 9.52
C THR A 63 -5.43 2.31 10.18
N PHE A 64 -6.17 2.54 11.26
CA PHE A 64 -6.76 1.49 12.07
C PHE A 64 -8.14 1.90 12.55
N ASP A 65 -9.15 1.06 12.33
CA ASP A 65 -10.50 1.27 12.86
C ASP A 65 -10.85 0.23 13.93
N PRO A 66 -10.74 0.57 15.23
CA PRO A 66 -11.07 -0.34 16.32
C PRO A 66 -12.58 -0.57 16.50
N THR A 67 -13.45 0.14 15.77
CA THR A 67 -14.87 0.23 16.10
C THR A 67 -15.53 -1.14 16.23
N VAL A 68 -15.26 -2.06 15.29
CA VAL A 68 -15.83 -3.43 15.32
C VAL A 68 -15.36 -4.21 16.55
N LEU A 69 -14.08 -4.14 16.89
CA LEU A 69 -13.50 -4.85 18.05
C LEU A 69 -14.08 -4.36 19.37
N VAL A 70 -14.39 -3.07 19.46
CA VAL A 70 -15.00 -2.49 20.67
C VAL A 70 -16.49 -2.79 20.72
N THR A 71 -17.24 -2.68 19.62
CA THR A 71 -18.69 -2.94 19.62
C THR A 71 -19.06 -4.40 19.82
N ASP A 72 -18.21 -5.34 19.39
CA ASP A 72 -18.42 -6.79 19.59
C ASP A 72 -18.39 -7.20 21.07
N THR A 73 -17.89 -6.33 21.96
CA THR A 73 -17.97 -6.51 23.42
C THR A 73 -19.33 -6.12 24.02
N GLY A 74 -20.29 -5.71 23.20
CA GLY A 74 -21.62 -5.26 23.65
C GLY A 74 -21.65 -3.81 24.13
N VAL A 75 -20.59 -3.06 23.84
CA VAL A 75 -20.37 -1.68 24.29
C VAL A 75 -20.72 -0.68 23.19
N ASP A 76 -21.53 0.33 23.51
CA ASP A 76 -21.78 1.45 22.61
C ASP A 76 -20.51 2.33 22.51
N ALA A 77 -19.86 2.30 21.36
CA ALA A 77 -18.61 3.00 21.09
C ALA A 77 -18.67 3.81 19.80
N THR A 78 -18.08 5.00 19.80
CA THR A 78 -17.82 5.79 18.59
C THR A 78 -16.37 6.23 18.59
N VAL A 79 -15.52 5.37 18.02
CA VAL A 79 -14.07 5.61 17.91
C VAL A 79 -13.74 6.15 16.53
N GLY A 80 -14.15 5.43 15.47
CA GLY A 80 -13.79 5.70 14.08
C GLY A 80 -12.30 5.47 13.81
N GLU A 81 -11.89 5.66 12.55
CA GLU A 81 -10.51 5.44 12.11
C GLU A 81 -9.51 6.32 12.87
N ILE A 82 -8.37 5.71 13.22
CA ILE A 82 -7.20 6.33 13.84
C ILE A 82 -6.05 6.21 12.86
N GLN A 83 -5.33 7.30 12.64
CA GLN A 83 -4.19 7.36 11.71
C GLN A 83 -2.90 7.54 12.50
N GLY A 84 -1.82 6.99 11.98
CA GLY A 84 -0.49 7.12 12.60
C GLY A 84 0.58 6.46 11.74
N ASP A 85 1.83 6.84 11.97
CA ASP A 85 2.94 6.25 11.23
C ASP A 85 3.26 4.86 11.79
N THR A 86 3.34 3.90 10.89
CA THR A 86 3.76 2.53 11.17
C THR A 86 5.20 2.35 10.69
N THR A 87 6.07 1.87 11.58
CA THR A 87 7.48 1.63 11.26
C THR A 87 7.73 0.13 11.15
N THR A 88 8.28 -0.30 10.02
CA THR A 88 8.74 -1.68 9.78
C THR A 88 10.26 -1.71 9.71
N GLU A 89 10.88 -2.62 10.45
CA GLU A 89 12.34 -2.80 10.50
C GLU A 89 12.72 -4.27 10.35
N VAL A 90 13.77 -4.54 9.58
CA VAL A 90 14.40 -5.87 9.56
C VAL A 90 15.25 -6.03 10.80
N THR A 91 14.79 -6.83 11.75
CA THR A 91 15.45 -6.99 13.05
C THR A 91 16.39 -8.19 13.09
N GLY A 92 16.25 -9.13 12.14
CA GLY A 92 17.06 -10.34 12.11
C GLY A 92 17.02 -11.08 10.78
N ILE A 93 18.00 -11.97 10.62
CA ILE A 93 18.06 -12.96 9.54
C ILE A 93 18.42 -14.28 10.22
N SER A 94 17.57 -15.30 10.09
CA SER A 94 17.73 -16.56 10.79
C SER A 94 17.21 -17.74 9.97
N THR A 95 17.73 -18.92 10.27
CA THR A 95 17.24 -20.16 9.67
C THR A 95 15.93 -20.59 10.35
N GLN A 96 14.90 -20.86 9.55
CA GLN A 96 13.60 -21.34 9.97
C GLN A 96 13.33 -22.73 9.38
N ASN A 97 12.58 -23.56 10.11
CA ASN A 97 12.14 -24.87 9.61
C ASN A 97 10.72 -24.74 9.06
N VAL A 98 10.55 -25.00 7.76
CA VAL A 98 9.27 -24.93 7.05
C VAL A 98 9.13 -26.21 6.25
N ASP A 99 8.04 -26.96 6.44
CA ASP A 99 7.78 -28.22 5.73
C ASP A 99 8.96 -29.21 5.75
N ASN A 100 9.60 -29.37 6.91
CA ASN A 100 10.79 -30.22 7.10
C ASN A 100 12.05 -29.77 6.35
N MET A 101 12.05 -28.56 5.80
CA MET A 101 13.18 -27.92 5.12
C MET A 101 13.69 -26.72 5.90
N SER A 102 15.01 -26.56 5.91
CA SER A 102 15.71 -25.45 6.53
C SER A 102 15.85 -24.30 5.52
N VAL A 103 15.14 -23.20 5.74
CA VAL A 103 15.15 -22.00 4.88
C VAL A 103 15.69 -20.78 5.62
N LEU A 104 16.35 -19.87 4.91
CA LEU A 104 16.75 -18.59 5.48
C LEU A 104 15.54 -17.65 5.47
N ALA A 105 15.27 -16.93 6.57
CA ALA A 105 14.17 -16.00 6.69
C ALA A 105 14.62 -14.67 7.32
N TYR A 106 14.04 -13.57 6.83
CA TYR A 106 14.05 -12.28 7.49
C TYR A 106 13.06 -12.29 8.67
N THR A 107 13.41 -11.59 9.74
CA THR A 107 12.49 -11.23 10.82
C THR A 107 12.18 -9.74 10.71
N LEU A 108 10.94 -9.42 10.34
CA LEU A 108 10.45 -8.06 10.23
C LEU A 108 9.66 -7.73 11.49
N ARG A 109 9.95 -6.58 12.10
CA ARG A 109 9.16 -6.05 13.19
C ARG A 109 8.50 -4.77 12.74
N THR A 110 7.18 -4.79 12.70
CA THR A 110 6.34 -3.64 12.42
C THR A 110 5.73 -3.14 13.72
N SER A 111 5.75 -1.84 13.97
CA SER A 111 5.17 -1.25 15.18
C SER A 111 4.55 0.11 14.92
N ALA A 112 3.48 0.41 15.66
CA ALA A 112 2.78 1.68 15.62
C ALA A 112 2.12 1.98 16.96
N ASN A 113 2.03 3.26 17.29
CA ASN A 113 1.21 3.74 18.39
C ASN A 113 0.17 4.69 17.81
N PHE A 114 -1.11 4.38 18.06
CA PHE A 114 -2.22 5.20 17.60
C PHE A 114 -2.94 5.79 18.82
N ASP A 115 -3.34 7.05 18.71
CA ASP A 115 -4.15 7.70 19.73
C ASP A 115 -5.23 8.58 19.12
N LYS A 116 -6.36 8.67 19.82
CA LYS A 116 -7.47 9.50 19.42
C LYS A 116 -8.20 10.07 20.62
N SER A 117 -8.34 11.39 20.65
CA SER A 117 -9.11 12.11 21.66
C SER A 117 -10.57 12.27 21.28
N GLY A 118 -11.44 12.45 22.28
CA GLY A 118 -12.86 12.78 22.06
C GLY A 118 -13.71 11.58 21.64
N VAL A 119 -13.23 10.37 21.93
CA VAL A 119 -13.95 9.11 21.72
C VAL A 119 -15.03 8.97 22.79
N SER A 120 -16.18 8.43 22.42
CA SER A 120 -17.25 8.07 23.36
C SER A 120 -17.32 6.56 23.54
N LEU A 121 -17.34 6.11 24.80
CA LEU A 121 -17.48 4.72 25.21
C LEU A 121 -18.45 4.64 26.40
N GLU A 122 -19.55 3.89 26.29
CA GLU A 122 -20.57 3.75 27.34
C GLU A 122 -21.11 5.09 27.89
N GLY A 123 -21.15 6.13 27.05
CA GLY A 123 -21.55 7.48 27.45
C GLY A 123 -20.47 8.31 28.15
N PHE A 124 -19.27 7.75 28.36
CA PHE A 124 -18.10 8.50 28.82
C PHE A 124 -17.27 8.98 27.63
N SER A 125 -16.88 10.25 27.65
CA SER A 125 -15.92 10.79 26.69
C SER A 125 -14.50 10.60 27.20
N GLY A 126 -13.55 10.28 26.32
CA GLY A 126 -12.16 10.05 26.69
C GLY A 126 -11.23 9.90 25.49
N ASN A 127 -10.06 9.32 25.76
CA ASN A 127 -9.02 9.07 24.77
C ASN A 127 -8.82 7.57 24.59
N VAL A 128 -8.63 7.12 23.35
CA VAL A 128 -8.22 5.75 23.04
C VAL A 128 -6.75 5.75 22.69
N TYR A 129 -6.03 4.73 23.17
CA TYR A 129 -4.65 4.44 22.81
C TYR A 129 -4.54 3.00 22.36
N ILE A 130 -3.78 2.79 21.29
CA ILE A 130 -3.56 1.49 20.67
C ILE A 130 -2.08 1.31 20.46
N GLN A 131 -1.55 0.21 20.98
CA GLN A 131 -0.20 -0.23 20.71
C GLN A 131 -0.29 -1.43 19.78
N PHE A 132 0.35 -1.32 18.63
CA PHE A 132 0.38 -2.36 17.61
C PHE A 132 1.82 -2.82 17.43
N THR A 133 2.05 -4.13 17.47
CA THR A 133 3.30 -4.76 17.05
C THR A 133 2.97 -5.99 16.22
N GLN A 134 3.73 -6.20 15.14
CA GLN A 134 3.65 -7.39 14.33
C GLN A 134 5.06 -7.87 14.02
N THR A 135 5.33 -9.15 14.28
CA THR A 135 6.57 -9.82 13.90
C THR A 135 6.29 -10.82 12.79
N GLU A 136 6.93 -10.64 11.65
CA GLU A 136 6.77 -11.49 10.47
C GLU A 136 8.07 -12.21 10.14
N TYR A 137 7.95 -13.47 9.73
CA TYR A 137 9.04 -14.27 9.23
C TYR A 137 8.85 -14.46 7.73
N LEU A 138 9.68 -13.81 6.92
CA LEU A 138 9.61 -13.86 5.46
C LEU A 138 10.78 -14.65 4.91
N ARG A 139 10.53 -15.63 4.05
CA ARG A 139 11.59 -16.42 3.41
C ARG A 139 12.47 -15.50 2.53
N VAL A 140 13.79 -15.64 2.62
CA VAL A 140 14.74 -14.72 1.95
C VAL A 140 14.69 -14.84 0.42
N SER A 141 14.43 -16.04 -0.11
CA SER A 141 14.48 -16.28 -1.56
C SER A 141 13.42 -15.53 -2.35
N ASP A 142 12.27 -15.25 -1.74
CA ASP A 142 11.05 -14.84 -2.44
C ASP A 142 10.07 -14.00 -1.58
N LEU A 143 10.49 -13.60 -0.38
CA LEU A 143 9.71 -12.83 0.61
C LEU A 143 8.37 -13.48 1.01
N SER A 144 8.23 -14.80 0.84
CA SER A 144 7.02 -15.52 1.25
C SER A 144 6.82 -15.45 2.77
N PRO A 145 5.63 -15.06 3.26
CA PRO A 145 5.33 -15.11 4.68
C PRO A 145 5.21 -16.56 5.17
N ILE A 146 6.05 -16.91 6.13
CA ILE A 146 6.07 -18.19 6.83
C ILE A 146 5.11 -18.13 8.02
N ARG A 147 5.27 -17.08 8.83
CA ARG A 147 4.53 -16.86 10.08
C ARG A 147 4.41 -15.36 10.34
N SER A 148 3.27 -14.97 10.90
CA SER A 148 3.02 -13.64 11.44
C SER A 148 2.53 -13.77 12.88
N GLU A 149 3.10 -12.97 13.76
CA GLU A 149 2.68 -12.81 15.16
C GLU A 149 2.25 -11.36 15.33
N LEU A 150 0.96 -11.14 15.56
CA LEU A 150 0.38 -9.81 15.78
C LEU A 150 0.00 -9.68 17.25
N ASP A 151 0.45 -8.60 17.87
CA ASP A 151 0.11 -8.19 19.23
C ASP A 151 -0.55 -6.81 19.18
N MET A 152 -1.72 -6.70 19.80
CA MET A 152 -2.47 -5.46 19.86
C MET A 152 -3.04 -5.22 21.24
N TYR A 153 -2.72 -4.05 21.79
CA TYR A 153 -3.18 -3.63 23.11
C TYR A 153 -3.95 -2.31 22.99
N ILE A 154 -5.22 -2.34 23.37
CA ILE A 154 -6.18 -1.24 23.25
C ILE A 154 -6.63 -0.84 24.64
N ARG A 155 -6.49 0.45 24.97
CA ARG A 155 -6.99 1.03 26.22
C ARG A 155 -7.76 2.33 25.99
N PHE A 156 -8.72 2.57 26.86
CA PHE A 156 -9.49 3.79 26.94
C PHE A 156 -9.22 4.52 28.25
N VAL A 157 -9.06 5.84 28.17
CA VAL A 157 -8.84 6.71 29.32
C VAL A 157 -9.99 7.72 29.38
N PRO A 158 -10.99 7.52 30.26
CA PRO A 158 -12.14 8.40 30.36
C PRO A 158 -11.72 9.77 30.90
N SER A 159 -12.25 10.84 30.30
CA SER A 159 -12.02 12.24 30.67
C SER A 159 -10.54 12.65 30.79
N GLY A 160 -9.63 11.89 30.19
CA GLY A 160 -8.18 12.10 30.32
C GLY A 160 -7.60 11.73 31.69
N ILE A 161 -8.35 11.03 32.53
CA ILE A 161 -7.94 10.66 33.90
C ILE A 161 -7.31 9.27 33.89
N SER A 162 -5.98 9.21 33.89
CA SER A 162 -5.22 7.95 33.67
C SER A 162 -5.49 6.83 34.68
N PHE A 163 -5.90 7.13 35.93
CA PHE A 163 -6.21 6.07 36.91
C PHE A 163 -7.56 5.38 36.68
N LEU A 164 -8.40 5.93 35.82
CA LEU A 164 -9.68 5.34 35.40
C LEU A 164 -9.53 4.56 34.09
N GLU A 165 -8.30 4.23 33.67
CA GLU A 165 -8.08 3.53 32.41
C GLU A 165 -8.75 2.15 32.38
N GLN A 166 -9.28 1.80 31.22
CA GLN A 166 -9.95 0.53 30.95
C GLN A 166 -9.27 -0.15 29.76
N ILE A 167 -8.95 -1.43 29.91
CA ILE A 167 -8.46 -2.28 28.81
C ILE A 167 -9.67 -2.69 27.98
N LEU A 168 -9.63 -2.39 26.68
CA LEU A 168 -10.69 -2.77 25.74
C LEU A 168 -10.33 -4.05 24.98
N GLY A 169 -9.03 -4.30 24.79
CA GLY A 169 -8.57 -5.50 24.10
C GLY A 169 -7.08 -5.71 24.34
N ASP A 170 -6.73 -6.97 24.57
CA ASP A 170 -5.37 -7.49 24.53
C ASP A 170 -5.45 -8.72 23.63
N ILE A 171 -4.96 -8.58 22.40
CA ILE A 171 -5.22 -9.53 21.32
C ILE A 171 -3.88 -9.99 20.77
N THR A 172 -3.64 -11.30 20.84
CA THR A 172 -2.54 -11.94 20.12
C THR A 172 -3.10 -12.82 19.01
N ILE A 173 -2.62 -12.62 17.79
CA ILE A 173 -2.97 -13.43 16.63
C ILE A 173 -1.69 -14.03 16.05
N THR A 174 -1.56 -15.34 16.15
CA THR A 174 -0.51 -16.07 15.42
C THR A 174 -1.10 -16.67 14.16
N THR A 175 -0.59 -16.27 13.01
CA THR A 175 -0.96 -16.83 11.70
C THR A 175 0.21 -17.57 11.08
N THR A 176 -0.01 -18.80 10.65
CA THR A 176 0.97 -19.62 9.90
C THR A 176 0.40 -19.99 8.53
N TYR A 177 1.25 -20.05 7.51
CA TYR A 177 0.85 -20.32 6.13
C TYR A 177 1.43 -21.65 5.64
N SER A 178 0.59 -22.48 5.03
CA SER A 178 0.98 -23.79 4.48
C SER A 178 0.23 -24.09 3.16
N PRO A 179 0.92 -24.28 2.03
CA PRO A 179 2.32 -23.90 1.82
C PRO A 179 2.50 -22.38 1.95
N VAL A 180 3.74 -21.91 2.15
CA VAL A 180 4.00 -20.47 2.25
C VAL A 180 3.58 -19.73 0.98
N ASN A 181 3.07 -18.51 1.14
CA ASN A 181 2.47 -17.76 0.04
C ASN A 181 3.53 -17.02 -0.79
N GLU A 182 3.97 -17.64 -1.87
CA GLU A 182 4.94 -17.08 -2.81
C GLU A 182 4.26 -16.09 -3.76
N ASN A 183 4.88 -14.91 -3.94
CA ASN A 183 4.36 -13.81 -4.77
C ASN A 183 5.42 -13.15 -5.67
N TYR A 184 6.71 -13.32 -5.38
CA TYR A 184 7.76 -12.51 -6.02
C TYR A 184 8.61 -13.24 -7.07
N ASP A 185 8.69 -14.58 -7.04
CA ASP A 185 9.53 -15.37 -7.95
C ASP A 185 8.70 -16.38 -8.77
N PHE A 186 7.84 -15.88 -9.65
CA PHE A 186 7.19 -16.74 -10.66
C PHE A 186 7.53 -16.27 -12.07
N PRO A 187 8.17 -17.11 -12.90
CA PRO A 187 8.38 -16.82 -14.31
C PRO A 187 7.05 -16.97 -15.06
N LEU A 188 6.23 -15.91 -15.09
CA LEU A 188 5.01 -15.89 -15.89
C LEU A 188 5.28 -15.21 -17.24
N ARG A 189 5.05 -15.94 -18.32
CA ARG A 189 5.07 -15.37 -19.67
C ARG A 189 3.82 -14.55 -19.94
N THR A 190 3.88 -13.75 -21.00
CA THR A 190 2.68 -13.13 -21.57
C THR A 190 1.61 -14.20 -21.84
N ASP A 191 0.39 -13.93 -21.39
CA ASP A 191 -0.78 -14.82 -21.46
C ASP A 191 -0.78 -16.05 -20.53
N GLU A 192 0.16 -16.15 -19.57
CA GLU A 192 0.10 -17.16 -18.51
C GLU A 192 -0.74 -16.68 -17.30
N ARG A 193 -1.45 -17.61 -16.66
CA ARG A 193 -2.20 -17.38 -15.42
C ARG A 193 -1.68 -18.31 -14.32
N TRP A 194 -1.44 -17.74 -13.15
CA TRP A 194 -1.03 -18.47 -11.95
C TRP A 194 -2.13 -18.44 -10.91
N THR A 195 -2.35 -19.58 -10.27
CA THR A 195 -3.26 -19.71 -9.14
C THR A 195 -2.53 -20.46 -8.04
N THR A 196 -2.38 -19.81 -6.89
CA THR A 196 -1.88 -20.47 -5.67
C THR A 196 -3.03 -20.69 -4.69
N THR A 197 -2.98 -21.81 -3.98
CA THR A 197 -3.90 -22.11 -2.88
C THR A 197 -3.09 -22.26 -1.61
N THR A 198 -3.27 -21.32 -0.68
CA THR A 198 -2.61 -21.35 0.63
C THR A 198 -3.65 -21.56 1.71
N THR A 199 -3.36 -22.46 2.65
CA THR A 199 -4.11 -22.57 3.89
C THR A 199 -3.43 -21.70 4.94
N SER A 200 -4.19 -20.83 5.59
CA SER A 200 -3.74 -20.09 6.77
C SER A 200 -4.42 -20.65 8.00
N TYR A 201 -3.67 -20.75 9.10
CA TYR A 201 -4.19 -21.09 10.42
C TYR A 201 -3.91 -19.92 11.35
N SER A 202 -4.98 -19.37 11.94
CA SER A 202 -4.89 -18.24 12.88
C SER A 202 -5.37 -18.70 14.26
N GLN A 203 -4.47 -18.60 15.24
CA GLN A 203 -4.79 -18.81 16.64
C GLN A 203 -4.92 -17.46 17.34
N TRP A 204 -6.00 -17.32 18.10
CA TRP A 204 -6.35 -16.13 18.87
C TRP A 204 -6.18 -16.44 20.36
N SER A 205 -5.58 -15.52 21.10
CA SER A 205 -5.55 -15.54 22.57
C SER A 205 -5.68 -14.14 23.14
#